data_AF-A0A1M6KKM8-F1
#
_entry.id   AF-A0A1M6KKM8-F1
#
_cell.length_a   1.000
_cell.length_b   1.000
_cell.length_c   1.000
_cell.angle_alpha   90.00
_cell.angle_beta   90.00
_cell.angle_gamma   90.00
#
_symmetry.space_group_name_H-M   'P 1'
#
loop_
_entity.id
_entity.type
_entity.pdbx_description
1 polymer ?
#
loop_
_entity_poly.entity_id
_entity_poly.type
_entity_poly.pdbx_seq_one_letter_code
_entity_poly.pdbx_strand_id
1 'polypeptide(L)'
;MTKGKIFKYLAYAIGEIILVVIGILIAVQINNANETRKQNRQLQGILKNITYDLSTDTTMVSNYIKIEEHRIAESKRILAGEISIENFKECALCPSITTTYTPVTINTKGFEQLKGVIGQNTNAKDSLSTDITQFYTIFLDFISSSNEMLKNESLKNIEDFKSYDWFVDWTRGNNTSEMISYFATSEDYKKRVASYNILAANNHLQYLKSYKQNATYILDKINTRLAKEGASK
;
A
#
# COMPACT_ATOMS: atom_id res chain seq x y z
N MET A 1 42.17 -1.57 70.27
CA MET A 1 41.02 -2.24 69.61
C MET A 1 41.56 -3.23 68.59
N THR A 2 41.15 -4.50 68.71
CA THR A 2 41.73 -5.64 67.98
C THR A 2 41.40 -5.61 66.49
N LYS A 3 42.43 -5.50 65.63
CA LYS A 3 42.34 -5.42 64.15
C LYS A 3 41.42 -6.48 63.51
N GLY A 4 41.30 -7.67 64.11
CA GLY A 4 40.47 -8.77 63.59
C GLY A 4 38.95 -8.58 63.72
N LYS A 5 38.45 -7.72 64.62
CA LYS A 5 37.01 -7.44 64.74
C LYS A 5 36.54 -6.45 63.66
N ILE A 6 37.37 -5.45 63.32
CA ILE A 6 37.07 -4.45 62.28
C ILE A 6 36.93 -5.10 60.90
N PHE A 7 37.83 -6.02 60.54
CA PHE A 7 37.75 -6.78 59.29
C PHE A 7 36.48 -7.65 59.19
N LYS A 8 36.00 -8.22 60.30
CA LYS A 8 34.74 -8.98 60.31
C LYS A 8 33.51 -8.11 60.04
N TYR A 9 33.42 -6.94 60.65
CA TYR A 9 32.32 -6.00 60.40
C TYR A 9 32.36 -5.44 58.97
N LEU A 10 33.55 -5.17 58.44
CA LEU A 10 33.73 -4.70 57.06
C LEU A 10 33.32 -5.78 56.04
N ALA A 11 33.74 -7.03 56.24
CA ALA A 11 33.36 -8.14 55.36
C ALA A 11 31.85 -8.39 55.38
N TYR A 12 31.21 -8.28 56.54
CA TYR A 12 29.76 -8.40 56.69
C TYR A 12 29.01 -7.28 55.94
N ALA A 13 29.42 -6.02 56.13
CA ALA A 13 28.82 -4.88 55.44
C ALA A 13 29.00 -4.94 53.91
N ILE A 14 30.16 -5.41 53.43
CA ILE A 14 30.40 -5.65 51.99
C ILE A 14 29.48 -6.76 51.46
N GLY A 15 29.31 -7.85 52.21
CA GLY A 15 28.39 -8.93 51.85
C GLY A 15 26.94 -8.45 51.72
N GLU A 16 26.50 -7.59 52.64
CA GLU A 16 25.16 -7.00 52.59
C GLU A 16 24.97 -6.07 51.38
N ILE A 17 25.96 -5.24 51.06
CA ILE A 17 25.94 -4.40 49.85
C ILE A 17 25.86 -5.26 48.59
N ILE A 18 26.67 -6.31 48.48
CA ILE A 18 26.66 -7.22 47.31
C ILE A 18 25.28 -7.89 47.17
N LEU A 19 24.69 -8.33 48.28
CA LEU A 19 23.38 -8.98 48.28
C LEU A 19 22.26 -8.02 47.84
N VAL A 20 22.30 -6.77 48.30
CA VAL A 20 21.38 -5.71 47.87
C VAL A 20 21.56 -5.40 46.38
N VAL A 21 22.80 -5.28 45.90
CA VAL A 21 23.10 -5.03 44.48
C VAL A 21 22.57 -6.15 43.59
N ILE A 22 22.77 -7.42 43.97
CA ILE A 22 22.22 -8.58 43.25
C ILE A 22 20.69 -8.50 43.23
N GLY A 23 20.05 -8.17 44.36
CA GLY A 23 18.60 -7.98 44.43
C GLY A 23 18.08 -6.92 43.46
N ILE A 24 18.74 -5.76 43.40
CA ILE A 24 18.40 -4.67 42.47
C ILE A 24 18.60 -5.11 41.02
N LEU A 25 19.71 -5.78 40.70
CA LEU A 25 19.98 -6.24 39.34
C LEU A 25 18.94 -7.25 38.86
N ILE A 26 18.53 -8.19 39.71
CA ILE A 26 17.46 -9.15 39.38
C ILE A 26 16.13 -8.43 39.19
N ALA A 27 15.78 -7.48 40.06
CA ALA A 27 14.55 -6.71 39.95
C ALA A 27 14.50 -5.92 38.62
N VAL A 28 15.60 -5.26 38.25
CA VAL A 28 15.72 -4.55 36.96
C VAL A 28 15.62 -5.52 35.78
N GLN A 29 16.27 -6.68 35.84
CA GLN A 29 16.18 -7.68 34.77
C GLN A 29 14.76 -8.21 34.56
N ILE A 30 14.03 -8.53 35.64
CA ILE A 30 12.64 -8.97 35.57
C ILE A 30 11.76 -7.86 34.97
N ASN A 31 11.93 -6.62 35.41
CA ASN A 31 11.18 -5.49 34.89
C ASN A 31 11.43 -5.29 33.38
N ASN A 32 12.70 -5.32 32.96
CA ASN A 32 13.08 -5.22 31.55
C ASN A 32 12.48 -6.36 30.72
N ALA A 33 12.52 -7.61 31.21
CA ALA A 33 11.93 -8.75 30.53
C ALA A 33 10.40 -8.63 30.37
N ASN A 34 9.70 -8.11 31.38
CA ASN A 34 8.26 -7.85 31.30
C ASN A 34 7.94 -6.75 30.29
N GLU A 35 8.72 -5.67 30.26
CA GLU A 35 8.53 -4.59 29.28
C GLU A 35 8.78 -5.09 27.85
N THR A 36 9.86 -5.82 27.60
CA THR A 36 10.12 -6.46 26.29
C THR A 36 8.97 -7.38 25.87
N ARG A 37 8.42 -8.19 26.78
CA ARG A 37 7.26 -9.06 26.49
C ARG A 37 6.03 -8.25 26.08
N LYS A 38 5.75 -7.12 26.75
CA LYS A 38 4.64 -6.23 26.43
C LYS A 38 4.83 -5.59 25.05
N GLN A 39 6.03 -5.10 24.75
CA GLN A 39 6.40 -4.55 23.46
C GLN A 39 6.24 -5.56 22.32
N ASN A 40 6.71 -6.81 22.52
CA ASN A 40 6.55 -7.87 21.52
C ASN A 40 5.08 -8.22 21.25
N ARG A 41 4.24 -8.28 22.29
CA ARG A 41 2.79 -8.51 22.11
C ARG A 41 2.12 -7.38 21.33
N GLN A 42 2.52 -6.14 21.59
CA GLN A 42 2.03 -4.98 20.84
C GLN A 42 2.44 -5.08 19.36
N LEU A 43 3.72 -5.36 19.09
CA LEU A 43 4.22 -5.54 17.72
C LEU A 43 3.48 -6.67 16.99
N GLN A 44 3.23 -7.81 17.63
CA GLN A 44 2.44 -8.90 17.06
C GLN A 44 1.02 -8.45 16.65
N GLY A 45 0.36 -7.66 17.50
CA GLY A 45 -0.95 -7.10 17.20
C GLY A 45 -0.92 -6.19 15.96
N ILE A 46 0.12 -5.35 15.86
CA ILE A 46 0.35 -4.47 14.71
C ILE A 46 0.60 -5.29 13.44
N LEU A 47 1.47 -6.30 13.49
CA LEU A 47 1.76 -7.17 12.35
C LEU A 47 0.51 -7.92 11.86
N LYS A 48 -0.39 -8.31 12.76
CA LYS A 48 -1.69 -8.89 12.38
C LYS A 48 -2.60 -7.88 11.68
N ASN A 49 -2.64 -6.63 12.15
CA ASN A 49 -3.39 -5.57 11.47
C ASN A 49 -2.83 -5.32 10.06
N ILE A 50 -1.50 -5.27 9.91
CA ILE A 50 -0.86 -5.12 8.59
C ILE A 50 -1.19 -6.32 7.69
N THR A 51 -1.21 -7.53 8.24
CA THR A 51 -1.60 -8.74 7.48
C THR A 51 -3.02 -8.60 6.93
N TYR A 52 -3.96 -8.13 7.75
CA TYR A 52 -5.34 -7.87 7.34
C TYR A 52 -5.43 -6.78 6.27
N ASP A 53 -4.73 -5.65 6.47
CA ASP A 53 -4.68 -4.53 5.54
C ASP A 53 -4.15 -4.99 4.17
N LEU A 54 -2.99 -5.65 4.12
CA LEU A 54 -2.38 -6.16 2.88
C LEU A 54 -3.23 -7.23 2.19
N SER A 55 -3.91 -8.10 2.94
CA SER A 55 -4.79 -9.13 2.35
C SER A 55 -6.01 -8.50 1.66
N THR A 56 -6.57 -7.46 2.29
CA THR A 56 -7.69 -6.69 1.72
C THR A 56 -7.23 -5.91 0.49
N ASP A 57 -6.10 -5.22 0.60
CA ASP A 57 -5.55 -4.39 -0.49
C ASP A 57 -5.18 -5.25 -1.70
N THR A 58 -4.49 -6.37 -1.52
CA THR A 58 -4.10 -7.26 -2.63
C THR A 58 -5.32 -7.84 -3.35
N THR A 59 -6.43 -8.10 -2.64
CA THR A 59 -7.69 -8.55 -3.24
C THR A 59 -8.31 -7.44 -4.09
N MET A 60 -8.43 -6.23 -3.54
CA MET A 60 -8.96 -5.06 -4.26
C MET A 60 -8.11 -4.72 -5.48
N VAL A 61 -6.78 -4.67 -5.33
CA VAL A 61 -5.83 -4.40 -6.41
C VAL A 61 -5.92 -5.47 -7.50
N SER A 62 -6.14 -6.73 -7.14
CA SER A 62 -6.33 -7.80 -8.14
C SER A 62 -7.58 -7.59 -8.99
N ASN A 63 -8.69 -7.17 -8.37
CA ASN A 63 -9.91 -6.86 -9.10
C ASN A 63 -9.72 -5.64 -10.01
N TYR A 64 -9.06 -4.59 -9.51
CA TYR A 64 -8.71 -3.42 -10.31
C TYR A 64 -7.87 -3.80 -11.52
N ILE A 65 -6.79 -4.56 -11.34
CA ILE A 65 -5.90 -5.01 -12.43
C ILE A 65 -6.71 -5.72 -13.52
N LYS A 66 -7.64 -6.61 -13.16
CA LYS A 66 -8.47 -7.33 -14.12
C LYS A 66 -9.36 -6.40 -14.94
N ILE A 67 -10.00 -5.44 -14.30
CA ILE A 67 -10.88 -4.47 -14.97
C ILE A 67 -10.05 -3.58 -15.89
N GLU A 68 -8.90 -3.11 -15.41
CA GLU A 68 -8.04 -2.20 -16.16
C GLU A 68 -7.38 -2.88 -17.37
N GLU A 69 -6.99 -4.15 -17.24
CA GLU A 69 -6.50 -4.95 -18.37
C GLU A 69 -7.53 -5.09 -19.48
N HIS A 70 -8.82 -5.24 -19.14
CA HIS A 70 -9.89 -5.25 -20.13
C HIS A 70 -10.05 -3.88 -20.81
N ARG A 71 -10.04 -2.78 -20.04
CA ARG A 71 -10.09 -1.42 -20.57
C ARG A 71 -8.92 -1.11 -21.51
N ILE A 72 -7.72 -1.59 -21.16
CA ILE A 72 -6.50 -1.47 -21.98
C ILE A 72 -6.58 -2.34 -23.25
N ALA A 73 -7.28 -3.47 -23.21
CA ALA A 73 -7.53 -4.25 -24.41
C ALA A 73 -8.41 -3.47 -25.41
N GLU A 74 -9.51 -2.86 -24.93
CA GLU A 74 -10.37 -2.03 -25.77
C GLU A 74 -9.65 -0.78 -26.31
N SER A 75 -8.82 -0.13 -25.46
CA SER A 75 -8.03 1.02 -25.91
C SER A 75 -7.06 0.65 -27.03
N LYS A 76 -6.44 -0.54 -26.99
CA LYS A 76 -5.56 -1.04 -28.05
C LYS A 76 -6.30 -1.28 -29.37
N ARG A 77 -7.54 -1.79 -29.32
CA ARG A 77 -8.38 -1.94 -30.53
C ARG A 77 -8.63 -0.59 -31.21
N ILE A 78 -8.91 0.46 -30.43
CA ILE A 78 -9.07 1.83 -30.97
C ILE A 78 -7.77 2.32 -31.62
N LEU A 79 -6.64 2.14 -30.95
CA LEU A 79 -5.34 2.58 -31.47
C LEU A 79 -4.88 1.78 -32.72
N ALA A 80 -5.29 0.52 -32.82
CA ALA A 80 -5.03 -0.32 -33.99
C ALA A 80 -5.97 -0.01 -35.17
N GLY A 81 -6.99 0.84 -34.98
CA GLY A 81 -8.00 1.14 -36.00
C GLY A 81 -8.99 0.00 -36.22
N GLU A 82 -9.14 -0.91 -35.27
CA GLU A 82 -10.10 -2.02 -35.33
C GLU A 82 -11.53 -1.59 -34.99
N ILE A 83 -11.69 -0.41 -34.39
CA ILE A 83 -13.00 0.20 -34.11
C ILE A 83 -13.39 1.10 -35.29
N SER A 84 -14.59 0.90 -35.80
CA SER A 84 -15.24 1.67 -36.87
C SER A 84 -16.64 2.11 -36.44
N ILE A 85 -17.30 2.91 -37.27
CA ILE A 85 -18.67 3.35 -37.01
C ILE A 85 -19.63 2.16 -36.94
N GLU A 86 -19.42 1.16 -37.80
CA GLU A 86 -20.27 -0.02 -37.94
C GLU A 86 -20.20 -0.93 -36.71
N ASN A 87 -19.00 -1.14 -36.17
CA ASN A 87 -18.78 -2.05 -35.04
C ASN A 87 -18.67 -1.34 -33.68
N PHE A 88 -18.87 -0.01 -33.62
CA PHE A 88 -18.71 0.78 -32.40
C PHE A 88 -19.53 0.24 -31.21
N LYS A 89 -20.71 -0.30 -31.49
CA LYS A 89 -21.62 -0.89 -30.48
C LYS A 89 -21.03 -2.11 -29.77
N GLU A 90 -20.03 -2.77 -30.36
CA GLU A 90 -19.32 -3.89 -29.76
C GLU A 90 -18.35 -3.44 -28.66
N CYS A 91 -18.01 -2.15 -28.61
CA CYS A 91 -17.10 -1.56 -27.63
C CYS A 91 -17.85 -0.63 -26.67
N ALA A 92 -18.55 -1.22 -25.70
CA ALA A 92 -19.31 -0.45 -24.70
C ALA A 92 -18.45 0.54 -23.89
N LEU A 93 -17.16 0.25 -23.72
CA LEU A 93 -16.23 1.12 -22.99
C LEU A 93 -15.72 2.28 -23.85
N CYS A 94 -15.75 2.18 -25.17
CA CYS A 94 -15.12 3.14 -26.09
C CYS A 94 -15.50 4.60 -25.82
N PRO A 95 -16.74 4.99 -25.50
CA PRO A 95 -17.06 6.38 -25.17
C PRO A 95 -16.46 6.91 -23.85
N SER A 96 -15.95 6.03 -22.98
CA SER A 96 -15.61 6.34 -21.58
C SER A 96 -14.16 6.07 -21.20
N ILE A 97 -13.34 5.55 -22.12
CA ILE A 97 -11.95 5.16 -21.85
C ILE A 97 -11.15 6.32 -21.28
N THR A 98 -11.32 7.51 -21.83
CA THR A 98 -10.50 8.69 -21.51
C THR A 98 -11.06 9.55 -20.39
N THR A 99 -12.26 9.26 -19.89
CA THR A 99 -12.99 10.08 -18.92
C THR A 99 -13.32 9.37 -17.62
N THR A 100 -13.03 8.07 -17.55
CA THR A 100 -13.22 7.28 -16.33
C THR A 100 -11.90 7.12 -15.59
N TYR A 101 -11.89 7.45 -14.30
CA TYR A 101 -10.82 7.04 -13.38
C TYR A 101 -11.44 6.41 -12.13
N THR A 102 -10.77 5.42 -11.56
CA THR A 102 -11.14 4.85 -10.27
C THR A 102 -9.88 4.88 -9.41
N PRO A 103 -9.84 5.66 -8.32
CA PRO A 103 -8.64 5.76 -7.51
C PRO A 103 -8.42 4.46 -6.73
N VAL A 104 -7.17 4.01 -6.68
CA VAL A 104 -6.74 2.89 -5.83
C VAL A 104 -6.22 3.44 -4.50
N THR A 105 -6.83 3.06 -3.39
CA THR A 105 -6.42 3.48 -2.04
C THR A 105 -5.91 2.28 -1.25
N ILE A 106 -4.76 2.44 -0.60
CA ILE A 106 -4.09 1.41 0.21
C ILE A 106 -4.40 1.64 1.69
N ASN A 107 -4.68 0.56 2.43
CA ASN A 107 -4.92 0.63 3.86
C ASN A 107 -3.60 0.87 4.62
N THR A 108 -3.56 1.90 5.47
CA THR A 108 -2.36 2.33 6.20
C THR A 108 -2.47 2.20 7.71
N LYS A 109 -3.58 1.66 8.24
CA LYS A 109 -3.84 1.62 9.69
C LYS A 109 -2.73 0.88 10.44
N GLY A 110 -2.41 -0.35 10.02
CA GLY A 110 -1.33 -1.12 10.63
C GLY A 110 0.03 -0.46 10.45
N PHE A 111 0.26 0.18 9.30
CA PHE A 111 1.51 0.88 9.01
C PHE A 111 1.74 2.09 9.92
N GLU A 112 0.73 2.94 10.13
CA GLU A 112 0.85 4.09 11.03
C GLU A 112 1.04 3.66 12.50
N GLN A 113 0.41 2.55 12.91
CA GLN A 113 0.69 1.94 14.22
C GLN A 113 2.15 1.49 14.34
N LEU A 114 2.69 0.86 13.29
CA LEU A 114 4.09 0.41 13.27
C LEU A 114 5.05 1.60 13.38
N LYS A 115 4.83 2.67 12.62
CA LYS A 115 5.63 3.91 12.70
C LYS A 115 5.63 4.49 14.10
N GLY A 116 4.47 4.52 14.76
CA GLY A 116 4.35 5.00 16.15
C GLY A 116 5.22 4.20 17.12
N VAL A 117 5.29 2.88 16.98
CA VAL A 117 6.12 2.02 17.84
C VAL A 117 7.61 2.13 17.52
N ILE A 118 7.99 2.19 16.24
CA ILE A 118 9.40 2.36 15.83
C ILE A 118 9.95 3.71 16.32
N GLY A 119 9.16 4.78 16.29
CA GLY A 119 9.57 6.11 16.75
C GLY A 119 9.82 6.20 18.26
N GLN A 120 9.24 5.30 19.05
CA GLN A 120 9.34 5.29 20.52
C GLN A 120 10.32 4.23 21.05
N ASN A 121 10.53 3.13 20.33
CA ASN A 121 11.27 1.96 20.82
C ASN A 121 12.32 1.48 19.81
N THR A 122 13.60 1.51 20.19
CA THR A 122 14.71 1.01 19.35
C THR A 122 14.62 -0.49 19.06
N ASN A 123 14.08 -1.28 20.00
CA ASN A 123 13.94 -2.74 19.86
C ASN A 123 12.90 -3.17 18.80
N ALA A 124 11.97 -2.28 18.43
CA ALA A 124 10.98 -2.54 17.38
C ALA A 124 11.52 -2.23 15.98
N LYS A 125 12.70 -1.62 15.87
CA LYS A 125 13.36 -1.32 14.61
C LYS A 125 14.17 -2.54 14.14
N ASP A 126 13.47 -3.60 13.75
CA ASP A 126 14.07 -4.79 13.15
C ASP A 126 14.05 -4.73 11.60
N SER A 127 14.64 -5.76 10.98
CA SER A 127 14.70 -5.85 9.50
C SER A 127 13.31 -5.91 8.87
N LEU A 128 12.39 -6.70 9.44
CA LEU A 128 11.02 -6.81 8.94
C LEU A 128 10.28 -5.47 9.01
N SER A 129 10.40 -4.77 10.13
CA SER A 129 9.78 -3.47 10.34
C SER A 129 10.33 -2.41 9.39
N THR A 130 11.62 -2.51 9.05
CA THR A 130 12.26 -1.68 8.02
C THR A 130 11.73 -2.01 6.63
N ASP A 131 11.63 -3.29 6.27
CA ASP A 131 11.09 -3.74 4.99
C ASP A 131 9.65 -3.28 4.78
N ILE A 132 8.80 -3.43 5.80
CA ILE A 132 7.41 -2.94 5.79
C ILE A 132 7.39 -1.43 5.59
N THR A 133 8.24 -0.69 6.32
CA THR A 133 8.26 0.77 6.25
C THR A 133 8.65 1.25 4.85
N GLN A 134 9.70 0.65 4.26
CA GLN A 134 10.14 0.98 2.91
C GLN A 134 9.08 0.62 1.88
N PHE A 135 8.45 -0.56 2.00
CA PHE A 135 7.36 -1.00 1.14
C PHE A 135 6.23 0.04 1.11
N TYR A 136 5.68 0.42 2.26
CA TYR A 136 4.57 1.38 2.30
C TYR A 136 5.00 2.76 1.79
N THR A 137 6.17 3.24 2.19
CA THR A 137 6.66 4.56 1.78
C THR A 137 6.75 4.67 0.25
N ILE A 138 7.33 3.66 -0.41
CA ILE A 138 7.49 3.66 -1.87
C ILE A 138 6.14 3.59 -2.59
N PHE A 139 5.29 2.63 -2.19
CA PHE A 139 4.08 2.37 -2.95
C PHE A 139 2.96 3.38 -2.71
N LEU A 140 2.86 3.97 -1.51
CA LEU A 140 1.87 5.01 -1.25
C LEU A 140 2.10 6.23 -2.14
N ASP A 141 3.36 6.65 -2.31
CA ASP A 141 3.72 7.79 -3.16
C ASP A 141 3.49 7.47 -4.65
N PHE A 142 3.92 6.31 -5.13
CA PHE A 142 3.72 5.93 -6.54
C PHE A 142 2.25 5.75 -6.91
N ILE A 143 1.45 5.11 -6.05
CA ILE A 143 0.03 4.88 -6.31
C ILE A 143 -0.74 6.21 -6.22
N SER A 144 -0.47 7.05 -5.22
CA SER A 144 -1.14 8.35 -5.09
C SER A 144 -0.82 9.28 -6.25
N SER A 145 0.45 9.38 -6.66
CA SER A 145 0.86 10.21 -7.79
C SER A 145 0.26 9.73 -9.11
N SER A 146 0.26 8.42 -9.37
CA SER A 146 -0.35 7.87 -10.59
C SER A 146 -1.87 7.99 -10.61
N ASN A 147 -2.56 7.85 -9.46
CA ASN A 147 -3.98 8.17 -9.35
C ASN A 147 -4.26 9.63 -9.72
N GLU A 148 -3.44 10.56 -9.25
CA GLU A 148 -3.59 11.99 -9.53
C GLU A 148 -3.41 12.29 -11.02
N MET A 149 -2.41 11.69 -11.66
CA MET A 149 -2.21 11.83 -13.11
C MET A 149 -3.43 11.36 -13.90
N LEU A 150 -3.98 10.18 -13.58
CA LEU A 150 -5.17 9.64 -14.24
C LEU A 150 -6.41 10.52 -14.01
N LYS A 151 -6.59 11.00 -12.77
CA LYS A 151 -7.66 11.93 -12.43
C LYS A 151 -7.55 13.21 -13.25
N ASN A 152 -6.38 13.83 -13.28
CA ASN A 152 -6.18 15.11 -13.97
C ASN A 152 -6.41 14.97 -15.47
N GLU A 153 -5.91 13.91 -16.10
CA GLU A 153 -6.14 13.65 -17.52
C GLU A 153 -7.62 13.39 -17.81
N SER A 154 -8.30 12.59 -16.97
CA SER A 154 -9.72 12.30 -17.14
C SER A 154 -10.58 13.54 -17.02
N LEU A 155 -10.33 14.39 -16.01
CA LEU A 155 -11.06 15.63 -15.81
C LEU A 155 -10.82 16.63 -16.94
N LYS A 156 -9.58 16.70 -17.45
CA LYS A 156 -9.26 17.51 -18.63
C LYS A 156 -10.03 17.05 -19.87
N ASN A 157 -10.09 15.73 -20.13
CA ASN A 157 -10.86 15.20 -21.25
C ASN A 157 -12.36 15.53 -21.12
N ILE A 158 -12.92 15.42 -19.90
CA ILE A 158 -14.31 15.81 -19.64
C ILE A 158 -14.53 17.30 -19.93
N GLU A 159 -13.61 18.17 -19.49
CA GLU A 159 -13.70 19.61 -19.74
C GLU A 159 -13.68 19.92 -21.24
N ASP A 160 -12.73 19.35 -21.97
CA ASP A 160 -12.62 19.52 -23.42
C ASP A 160 -13.89 19.04 -24.14
N PHE A 161 -14.48 17.93 -23.69
CA PHE A 161 -15.68 17.35 -24.30
C PHE A 161 -16.93 18.23 -24.18
N LYS A 162 -16.98 19.18 -23.22
CA LYS A 162 -18.10 20.13 -23.11
C LYS A 162 -18.28 21.04 -24.33
N SER A 163 -17.23 21.19 -25.14
CA SER A 163 -17.26 22.01 -26.35
C SER A 163 -18.00 21.34 -27.53
N TYR A 164 -18.27 20.04 -27.45
CA TYR A 164 -18.97 19.31 -28.50
C TYR A 164 -20.49 19.36 -28.31
N ASP A 165 -21.22 19.63 -29.39
CA ASP A 165 -22.69 19.73 -29.36
C ASP A 165 -23.37 18.46 -28.82
N TRP A 166 -22.77 17.29 -29.05
CA TRP A 166 -23.28 15.99 -28.59
C TRP A 166 -22.97 15.68 -27.12
N PHE A 167 -22.29 16.57 -26.37
CA PHE A 167 -21.88 16.31 -24.99
C PHE A 167 -23.05 15.92 -24.08
N VAL A 168 -24.17 16.65 -24.15
CA VAL A 168 -25.35 16.37 -23.32
C VAL A 168 -25.93 14.99 -23.65
N ASP A 169 -26.02 14.63 -24.93
CA ASP A 169 -26.48 13.31 -25.37
C ASP A 169 -25.57 12.20 -24.86
N TRP A 170 -24.26 12.38 -24.96
CA TRP A 170 -23.27 11.44 -24.44
C TRP A 170 -23.45 11.20 -22.93
N THR A 171 -23.67 12.25 -22.13
CA THR A 171 -23.90 12.09 -20.67
C THR A 171 -25.19 11.35 -20.33
N ARG A 172 -26.15 11.29 -21.26
CA ARG A 172 -27.43 10.56 -21.11
C ARG A 172 -27.37 9.15 -21.68
N GLY A 173 -26.25 8.75 -22.27
CA GLY A 173 -26.09 7.47 -22.97
C GLY A 173 -26.77 7.42 -24.34
N ASN A 174 -27.12 8.58 -24.92
CA ASN A 174 -27.65 8.68 -26.27
C ASN A 174 -26.50 8.63 -27.28
N ASN A 175 -26.64 7.82 -28.33
CA ASN A 175 -25.63 7.67 -29.37
C ASN A 175 -26.01 8.48 -30.61
N THR A 176 -25.45 9.68 -30.77
CA THR A 176 -25.57 10.46 -32.02
C THR A 176 -24.54 10.01 -33.05
N SER A 177 -24.82 10.27 -34.33
CA SER A 177 -23.90 9.91 -35.42
C SER A 177 -22.56 10.63 -35.29
N GLU A 178 -22.58 11.90 -34.88
CA GLU A 178 -21.42 12.75 -34.67
C GLU A 178 -20.55 12.23 -33.52
N MET A 179 -21.18 11.83 -32.41
CA MET A 179 -20.51 11.22 -31.26
C MET A 179 -19.82 9.91 -31.64
N ILE A 180 -20.54 9.00 -32.31
CA ILE A 180 -19.97 7.73 -32.77
C ILE A 180 -18.80 7.98 -33.72
N SER A 181 -18.97 8.89 -34.69
CA SER A 181 -17.89 9.24 -35.62
C SER A 181 -16.66 9.76 -34.86
N TYR A 182 -16.84 10.64 -33.88
CA TYR A 182 -15.71 11.18 -33.12
C TYR A 182 -14.94 10.09 -32.36
N PHE A 183 -15.64 9.23 -31.61
CA PHE A 183 -15.01 8.18 -30.81
C PHE A 183 -14.47 7.01 -31.64
N ALA A 184 -15.06 6.71 -32.79
CA ALA A 184 -14.61 5.61 -33.64
C ALA A 184 -13.44 6.00 -34.55
N THR A 185 -13.44 7.22 -35.10
CA THR A 185 -12.55 7.53 -36.24
C THR A 185 -11.63 8.72 -36.01
N SER A 186 -11.89 9.61 -35.04
CA SER A 186 -11.11 10.84 -34.91
C SER A 186 -9.68 10.60 -34.42
N GLU A 187 -8.73 11.29 -35.03
CA GLU A 187 -7.33 11.29 -34.60
C GLU A 187 -7.14 11.98 -33.25
N ASP A 188 -7.99 12.97 -32.91
CA ASP A 188 -7.98 13.58 -31.58
C ASP A 188 -8.31 12.56 -30.49
N TYR A 189 -9.38 11.78 -30.68
CA TYR A 189 -9.75 10.76 -29.70
C TYR A 189 -8.69 9.67 -29.57
N LYS A 190 -8.11 9.20 -30.68
CA LYS A 190 -6.98 8.24 -30.64
C LYS A 190 -5.79 8.79 -29.84
N LYS A 191 -5.44 10.07 -29.97
CA LYS A 191 -4.38 10.70 -29.15
C LYS A 191 -4.72 10.71 -27.67
N ARG A 192 -5.98 10.99 -27.31
CA ARG A 192 -6.44 10.92 -25.91
C ARG A 192 -6.39 9.50 -25.37
N VAL A 193 -6.79 8.51 -26.16
CA VAL A 193 -6.67 7.08 -25.82
C VAL A 193 -5.21 6.66 -25.65
N ALA A 194 -4.30 7.17 -26.49
CA ALA A 194 -2.87 6.92 -26.36
C ALA A 194 -2.31 7.52 -25.06
N SER A 195 -2.70 8.75 -24.71
CA SER A 195 -2.35 9.40 -23.43
C SER A 195 -2.82 8.57 -22.24
N TYR A 196 -4.10 8.17 -22.26
CA TYR A 196 -4.67 7.27 -21.25
C TYR A 196 -3.86 5.96 -21.14
N ASN A 197 -3.47 5.32 -22.25
CA ASN A 197 -2.67 4.09 -22.20
C ASN A 197 -1.28 4.28 -21.57
N ILE A 198 -0.63 5.43 -21.78
CA ILE A 198 0.64 5.74 -21.12
C ILE A 198 0.44 5.82 -19.60
N LEU A 199 -0.58 6.55 -19.16
CA LEU A 199 -0.84 6.76 -17.73
C LEU A 199 -1.38 5.50 -17.04
N ALA A 200 -2.30 4.78 -17.67
CA ALA A 200 -2.97 3.62 -17.10
C ALA A 200 -2.13 2.35 -17.24
N ALA A 201 -1.74 1.97 -18.46
CA ALA A 201 -1.10 0.68 -18.73
C ALA A 201 0.39 0.66 -18.37
N ASN A 202 1.11 1.72 -18.77
CA ASN A 202 2.57 1.76 -18.64
C ASN A 202 3.02 2.28 -17.27
N ASN A 203 2.20 3.08 -16.59
CA ASN A 203 2.51 3.61 -15.26
C ASN A 203 1.65 2.93 -14.18
N HIS A 204 0.39 3.31 -14.04
CA HIS A 204 -0.43 2.94 -12.88
C HIS A 204 -0.57 1.42 -12.71
N LEU A 205 -0.89 0.69 -13.77
CA LEU A 205 -1.04 -0.76 -13.73
C LEU A 205 0.26 -1.48 -13.34
N GLN A 206 1.43 -0.98 -13.79
CA GLN A 206 2.72 -1.56 -13.42
C GLN A 206 3.04 -1.36 -11.94
N TYR A 207 2.72 -0.18 -11.39
CA TYR A 207 2.85 0.08 -9.95
C TYR A 207 1.95 -0.85 -9.14
N LEU A 208 0.71 -1.09 -9.57
CA LEU A 208 -0.21 -1.99 -8.89
C LEU A 208 0.22 -3.46 -8.95
N LYS A 209 0.72 -3.92 -10.10
CA LYS A 209 1.30 -5.26 -10.25
C LYS A 209 2.50 -5.44 -9.31
N SER A 210 3.37 -4.43 -9.26
CA SER A 210 4.55 -4.42 -8.38
C SER A 210 4.15 -4.38 -6.91
N TYR A 211 3.15 -3.55 -6.54
CA TYR A 211 2.59 -3.49 -5.20
C TYR A 211 2.08 -4.86 -4.77
N LYS A 212 1.27 -5.53 -5.59
CA LYS A 212 0.71 -6.85 -5.28
C LYS A 212 1.79 -7.89 -5.02
N GLN A 213 2.82 -7.94 -5.88
CA GLN A 213 3.93 -8.87 -5.73
C GLN A 213 4.70 -8.63 -4.42
N ASN A 214 5.03 -7.36 -4.14
CA ASN A 214 5.77 -6.98 -2.94
C ASN A 214 4.93 -7.17 -1.66
N ALA A 215 3.63 -6.85 -1.70
CA ALA A 215 2.71 -7.08 -0.60
C ALA A 215 2.64 -8.58 -0.23
N THR A 216 2.62 -9.46 -1.24
CA THR A 216 2.64 -10.92 -1.03
C THR A 216 3.94 -11.36 -0.35
N TYR A 217 5.08 -10.79 -0.74
CA TYR A 217 6.37 -11.06 -0.10
C TYR A 217 6.40 -10.57 1.36
N ILE A 218 5.89 -9.38 1.64
CA ILE A 218 5.79 -8.84 3.00
C ILE A 218 4.86 -9.71 3.85
N LEU A 219 3.72 -10.15 3.31
CA LEU A 219 2.78 -11.06 3.99
C LEU A 219 3.47 -12.37 4.41
N ASP A 220 4.25 -12.98 3.52
CA ASP A 220 4.99 -14.21 3.83
C ASP A 220 6.00 -14.02 4.97
N LYS A 221 6.74 -12.90 4.94
CA LYS A 221 7.67 -12.54 6.04
C LYS A 221 6.95 -12.34 7.37
N ILE A 222 5.81 -11.66 7.37
CA ILE A 222 5.01 -11.43 8.58
C ILE A 222 4.49 -12.77 9.12
N ASN A 223 3.93 -13.61 8.27
CA ASN A 223 3.40 -14.92 8.67
C ASN A 223 4.51 -15.82 9.24
N THR A 224 5.69 -15.83 8.62
CA THR A 224 6.87 -16.53 9.14
C THR A 224 7.29 -16.03 10.52
N ARG A 225 7.28 -14.71 10.73
CA ARG A 225 7.59 -14.09 12.03
C ARG A 225 6.58 -14.50 13.10
N LEU A 226 5.28 -14.42 12.79
CA LEU A 226 4.20 -14.75 13.72
C LEU A 226 4.18 -16.25 14.06
N ALA A 227 4.50 -17.13 13.11
CA ALA A 227 4.57 -18.57 13.35
C ALA A 227 5.69 -18.95 14.33
N LYS A 228 6.90 -18.35 14.16
CA LYS A 228 8.03 -18.59 15.07
C LYS A 228 7.73 -18.19 16.51
N GLU A 229 7.02 -17.07 16.69
CA GLU A 229 6.65 -16.60 18.03
C GLU A 229 5.47 -17.37 18.65
N GLY A 230 4.58 -17.92 17.81
CA GLY A 230 3.51 -18.80 18.25
C GLY A 230 4.01 -20.16 18.75
N ALA A 231 5.08 -20.69 18.14
CA ALA A 231 5.72 -21.96 18.52
C ALA A 231 6.62 -21.87 19.78
N SER A 232 6.88 -20.67 20.29
CA SER A 232 7.72 -20.41 21.47
C SER A 232 6.90 -20.21 22.76
N LYS A 233 5.58 -20.43 22.70
CA LYS A 233 4.65 -20.46 23.84
C LYS A 233 4.31 -21.89 24.21
#